data_AF-A0A2V1B2H6-F1
#
_entry.id   AF-A0A2V1B2H6-F1
#
_cell.length_a   1.000
_cell.length_b   1.000
_cell.length_c   1.000
_cell.angle_alpha   90.00
_cell.angle_beta   90.00
_cell.angle_gamma   90.00
#
_symmetry.space_group_name_H-M   'P 1'
#
loop_
_entity.id
_entity.type
_entity.pdbx_description
1 polymer ?
#
loop_
_entity_poly.entity_id
_entity_poly.type
_entity_poly.pdbx_seq_one_letter_code
_entity_poly.pdbx_strand_id
1 'polypeptide(L)'
;ATCCLIKILANYKNFFKQKLAFKKKLLARGYKCLFLLKFYYELNLIEMYWAQAAFKALNFYPLDTLRRYINRASRFMDVYRKGLSVKQAA
;
A
#
# COMPACT_ATOMS: atom_id res chain seq x y z
N ALA A 1 3.98 -26.68 -19.82
CA ALA A 1 2.58 -26.28 -19.55
C ALA A 1 2.39 -25.63 -18.16
N THR A 2 3.36 -24.87 -17.65
CA THR A 2 3.37 -24.26 -16.30
C THR A 2 3.02 -22.77 -16.27
N CYS A 3 2.96 -22.11 -17.44
CA CYS A 3 2.65 -20.69 -17.59
C CYS A 3 1.17 -20.34 -17.23
N CYS A 4 0.26 -21.31 -17.34
CA CYS A 4 -1.18 -21.05 -17.23
C CYS A 4 -1.71 -21.14 -15.80
N LEU A 5 -1.09 -21.94 -14.93
CA LEU A 5 -1.64 -22.25 -13.60
C LEU A 5 -1.65 -21.02 -12.67
N ILE A 6 -0.59 -20.20 -12.71
CA ILE A 6 -0.54 -18.94 -11.94
C ILE A 6 -1.66 -18.01 -12.37
N LYS A 7 -1.90 -17.90 -13.68
CA LYS A 7 -2.95 -17.03 -14.25
C LYS A 7 -4.35 -17.55 -13.91
N ILE A 8 -4.55 -18.87 -13.97
CA ILE A 8 -5.80 -19.53 -13.59
C ILE A 8 -6.08 -19.35 -12.09
N LEU A 9 -5.08 -19.57 -11.23
CA LEU A 9 -5.21 -19.39 -9.78
C LEU A 9 -5.44 -17.92 -9.40
N ALA A 10 -4.72 -16.99 -10.03
CA ALA A 10 -4.89 -15.55 -9.80
C ALA A 10 -6.30 -15.06 -10.20
N ASN A 11 -6.86 -15.63 -11.26
CA ASN A 11 -8.20 -15.29 -11.76
C ASN A 11 -9.32 -16.12 -11.10
N TYR A 12 -8.97 -17.10 -10.26
CA TYR A 12 -9.96 -17.92 -9.59
C TYR A 12 -10.73 -17.07 -8.57
N LYS A 13 -12.07 -17.03 -8.70
CA LYS A 13 -12.95 -16.13 -7.91
C LYS A 13 -12.71 -16.21 -6.41
N ASN A 14 -12.34 -17.38 -5.88
CA ASN A 14 -12.08 -17.56 -4.46
C ASN A 14 -10.80 -16.84 -4.02
N PHE A 15 -9.72 -16.93 -4.79
CA PHE A 15 -8.46 -16.24 -4.50
C PHE A 15 -8.63 -14.72 -4.49
N PHE A 16 -9.38 -14.17 -5.45
CA PHE A 16 -9.63 -12.73 -5.51
C PHE A 16 -10.47 -12.22 -4.32
N LYS A 17 -11.45 -13.01 -3.87
CA LYS A 17 -12.36 -12.62 -2.77
C LYS A 17 -11.77 -12.91 -1.39
N GLN A 18 -10.76 -13.78 -1.29
CA GLN A 18 -10.19 -14.18 -0.01
C GLN A 18 -9.36 -13.04 0.60
N LYS A 19 -9.81 -12.52 1.74
CA LYS A 19 -9.00 -11.60 2.55
C LYS A 19 -7.77 -12.34 3.10
N LEU A 20 -6.59 -11.73 2.93
CA LEU A 20 -5.31 -12.22 3.47
C LEU A 20 -5.44 -12.54 4.97
N ALA A 21 -4.90 -13.68 5.42
CA ALA A 21 -4.98 -14.09 6.84
C ALA A 21 -4.40 -13.01 7.78
N PHE A 22 -3.31 -12.38 7.37
CA PHE A 22 -2.72 -11.25 8.07
C PHE A 22 -3.68 -10.05 8.19
N LYS A 23 -4.38 -9.70 7.10
CA LYS A 23 -5.42 -8.66 7.10
C LYS A 23 -6.51 -8.97 8.12
N LYS A 24 -6.97 -10.23 8.18
CA LYS A 24 -8.00 -10.65 9.15
C LYS A 24 -7.52 -10.46 10.58
N LYS A 25 -6.29 -10.86 10.90
CA LYS A 25 -5.71 -10.74 12.24
C LYS A 25 -5.54 -9.28 12.69
N LEU A 26 -5.13 -8.40 11.78
CA LEU A 26 -5.00 -6.97 12.08
C LEU A 26 -6.35 -6.29 12.29
N LEU A 27 -7.32 -6.57 11.41
CA LEU A 27 -8.68 -6.02 11.53
C LEU A 27 -9.38 -6.51 12.80
N ALA A 28 -9.18 -7.77 13.19
CA ALA A 28 -9.73 -8.32 14.44
C ALA A 28 -9.22 -7.60 15.70
N ARG A 29 -8.06 -6.94 15.62
CA ARG A 29 -7.49 -6.12 16.69
C ARG A 29 -7.84 -4.64 16.58
N GLY A 30 -8.68 -4.25 15.61
CA GLY A 30 -9.08 -2.86 15.39
C GLY A 30 -8.08 -2.01 14.60
N TYR A 31 -6.99 -2.58 14.08
CA TYR A 31 -6.03 -1.84 13.28
C TYR A 31 -6.54 -1.56 11.86
N LYS A 32 -6.23 -0.37 11.34
CA LYS A 32 -6.46 -0.02 9.93
C LYS A 32 -5.31 -0.56 9.08
N CYS A 33 -5.64 -1.21 7.97
CA CYS A 33 -4.64 -1.74 7.02
C CYS A 33 -4.71 -1.00 5.69
N LEU A 34 -3.64 -0.29 5.34
CA LEU A 34 -3.45 0.30 4.01
C LEU A 34 -2.58 -0.66 3.17
N PHE A 35 -3.17 -1.24 2.12
CA PHE A 35 -2.43 -2.05 1.16
C PHE A 35 -1.96 -1.16 0.02
N LEU A 36 -0.65 -1.00 -0.10
CA LEU A 36 -0.04 -0.27 -1.20
C LEU A 36 0.18 -1.18 -2.40
N LEU A 37 0.19 -0.58 -3.58
CA LEU A 37 0.48 -1.27 -4.82
C LEU A 37 1.99 -1.57 -4.91
N LYS A 38 2.33 -2.76 -5.44
CA LYS A 38 3.69 -3.34 -5.41
C LYS A 38 4.77 -2.54 -6.16
N PHE A 39 4.42 -1.47 -6.89
CA PHE A 39 5.35 -0.72 -7.74
C PHE A 39 5.33 0.81 -7.54
N TYR A 40 4.77 1.29 -6.43
CA TYR A 40 4.70 2.73 -6.15
C TYR A 40 5.50 3.05 -4.88
N TYR A 41 6.82 3.02 -5.02
CA TYR A 41 7.75 3.31 -3.94
C TYR A 41 7.56 4.73 -3.39
N GLU A 42 7.13 5.68 -4.22
CA GLU A 42 6.79 7.06 -3.84
C GLU A 42 5.64 7.16 -2.84
N LEU A 43 4.82 6.11 -2.72
CA LEU A 43 3.72 6.03 -1.76
C LEU A 43 4.05 5.14 -0.56
N ASN A 44 5.21 4.49 -0.58
CA ASN A 44 5.65 3.60 0.49
C ASN A 44 6.34 4.40 1.60
N LEU A 45 5.65 4.51 2.74
CA LEU A 45 6.10 5.33 3.87
C LEU A 45 7.52 5.01 4.32
N ILE A 46 7.89 3.72 4.31
CA ILE A 46 9.22 3.29 4.75
C ILE A 46 10.32 3.76 3.79
N GLU A 47 10.09 3.69 2.47
CA GLU A 47 11.04 4.19 1.47
C GLU A 47 11.22 5.71 1.59
N MET A 48 10.14 6.45 1.82
CA MET A 48 10.20 7.89 2.04
C MET A 48 10.95 8.24 3.33
N TYR A 49 10.73 7.45 4.39
CA TYR A 49 11.45 7.60 5.64
C TYR A 49 12.96 7.36 5.44
N TRP A 50 13.33 6.25 4.80
CA TRP A 50 14.73 5.94 4.50
C TRP A 50 15.39 7.01 3.61
N ALA A 51 14.72 7.47 2.56
CA ALA A 51 15.24 8.54 1.70
C ALA A 51 15.48 9.83 2.49
N GLN A 52 14.57 10.20 3.39
CA GLN A 52 14.72 11.41 4.19
C GLN A 52 15.78 11.25 5.30
N ALA A 53 15.88 10.06 5.91
CA ALA A 53 16.85 9.74 6.96
C ALA A 53 18.27 9.58 6.39
N ALA A 54 18.43 9.19 5.13
CA ALA A 54 19.70 9.27 4.43
C ALA A 54 20.14 10.72 4.20
N PHE A 55 19.17 11.64 4.00
CA PHE A 55 19.43 13.05 3.76
C PHE A 55 19.54 13.91 5.03
N LYS A 56 18.91 13.50 6.14
CA LYS A 56 18.88 14.21 7.43
C LYS A 56 19.12 13.26 8.59
N ALA A 57 19.72 13.74 9.68
CA ALA A 57 19.87 12.95 10.90
C ALA A 57 18.51 12.40 11.41
N LEU A 58 18.48 11.11 11.75
CA LEU A 58 17.32 10.30 12.12
C LEU A 58 16.43 10.92 13.22
N ASN A 59 17.02 11.75 14.08
CA ASN A 59 16.42 12.22 15.33
C ASN A 59 15.38 13.33 15.16
N PHE A 60 15.16 13.85 13.94
CA PHE A 60 14.25 14.97 13.71
C PHE A 60 13.30 14.70 12.54
N TYR A 61 12.56 13.59 12.57
CA TYR A 61 11.47 13.41 11.60
C TYR A 61 10.18 14.06 12.13
N PRO A 62 9.68 15.16 11.52
CA PRO A 62 8.48 15.80 12.01
C PRO A 62 7.28 14.88 11.81
N LEU A 63 6.53 14.61 12.89
CA LEU A 63 5.31 13.79 12.84
C LEU A 63 4.31 14.30 11.79
N ASP A 64 4.25 15.62 11.56
CA ASP A 64 3.40 16.23 10.55
C ASP A 64 3.78 15.82 9.12
N THR A 65 5.06 15.58 8.87
CA THR A 65 5.54 15.05 7.60
C THR A 65 5.07 13.61 7.41
N LEU A 66 5.14 12.77 8.45
CA LEU A 66 4.65 11.40 8.40
C LEU A 66 3.15 11.36 8.13
N ARG A 67 2.39 12.20 8.84
CA ARG A 67 0.95 12.31 8.70
C ARG A 67 0.56 12.75 7.28
N ARG A 68 1.26 13.74 6.71
CA ARG A 68 1.04 14.17 5.31
C ARG A 68 1.23 13.02 4.33
N TYR A 69 2.28 12.21 4.50
CA TYR A 69 2.53 11.07 3.63
C TYR A 69 1.48 9.96 3.76
N ILE A 70 1.13 9.58 4.98
CA ILE A 70 0.06 8.57 5.21
C ILE A 70 -1.25 9.05 4.59
N ASN A 71 -1.60 10.33 4.76
CA ASN A 71 -2.81 10.90 4.18
C ASN A 71 -2.77 10.89 2.65
N ARG A 72 -1.63 11.24 2.04
CA ARG A 72 -1.44 11.18 0.58
C ARG A 72 -1.62 9.75 0.06
N ALA A 73 -0.94 8.78 0.67
CA ALA A 73 -1.07 7.38 0.30
C ALA A 73 -2.51 6.86 0.47
N SER A 74 -3.20 7.26 1.55
CA SER A 74 -4.59 6.88 1.76
C SER A 74 -5.53 7.45 0.69
N ARG A 75 -5.37 8.72 0.31
CA ARG A 75 -6.18 9.37 -0.74
C ARG A 75 -5.94 8.72 -2.09
N PHE A 76 -4.67 8.48 -2.42
CA PHE A 76 -4.30 7.79 -3.64
C PHE A 76 -4.95 6.40 -3.72
N MET A 77 -4.89 5.61 -2.65
CA MET A 77 -5.50 4.28 -2.61
C MET A 77 -7.03 4.31 -2.66
N ASP A 78 -7.67 5.36 -2.14
CA ASP A 78 -9.13 5.54 -2.27
C ASP A 78 -9.53 5.79 -3.73
N VAL A 79 -8.84 6.71 -4.40
CA VAL A 79 -9.04 7.02 -5.81
C VAL A 79 -8.75 5.81 -6.70
N TYR A 80 -7.66 5.09 -6.44
CA TYR A 80 -7.32 3.87 -7.17
C TYR A 80 -8.38 2.78 -7.04
N ARG A 81 -8.94 2.58 -5.84
CA ARG A 81 -10.03 1.60 -5.60
C ARG A 81 -11.32 1.96 -6.35
N LYS A 82 -11.51 3.23 -6.69
CA LYS A 82 -12.62 3.72 -7.53
C LYS A 82 -12.35 3.53 -9.03
N GLY A 83 -11.21 2.96 -9.43
CA GLY A 83 -10.87 2.63 -10.82
C GLY A 83 -10.11 3.73 -11.56
N LEU A 84 -9.73 4.81 -10.89
CA LEU A 84 -8.93 5.88 -11.49
C LEU A 84 -7.47 5.44 -11.62
N SER A 85 -6.86 5.78 -12.75
CA SER A 85 -5.45 5.48 -12.99
C SER A 85 -4.55 6.37 -12.13
N VAL A 86 -3.31 5.93 -11.91
CA VAL A 86 -2.26 6.69 -11.19
C VAL A 86 -2.14 8.12 -11.70
N LYS A 87 -2.13 8.30 -13.03
CA LYS A 87 -1.98 9.61 -13.68
C LYS A 87 -3.16 10.55 -13.42
N GLN A 88 -4.33 9.99 -13.09
CA GLN A 88 -5.53 10.74 -12.73
C GLN A 88 -5.65 10.94 -11.21
N ALA A 89 -4.86 10.19 -10.42
CA ALA A 89 -4.90 10.17 -8.96
C ALA A 89 -3.71 10.91 -8.31
N ALA A 90 -2.66 11.20 -9.08
CA ALA A 90 -1.45 11.93 -8.71
C ALA A 90 -1.63 13.42 -8.97
#